data_AF-A0A7M3SC81-F1
#
_entry.id   AF-A0A7M3SC81-F1
#
_cell.length_a   1.000
_cell.length_b   1.000
_cell.length_c   1.000
_cell.angle_alpha   90.00
_cell.angle_beta   90.00
_cell.angle_gamma   90.00
#
_symmetry.space_group_name_H-M   'P 1'
#
loop_
_entity.id
_entity.type
_entity.pdbx_description
1 polymer ?
#
loop_
_entity_poly.entity_id
_entity_poly.type
_entity_poly.pdbx_seq_one_letter_code
_entity_poly.pdbx_strand_id
1 'polypeptide(L)' 'KEKSGNLPIIHWVSSKNSTEARMIVPRDSEIDYAEGVIENIEIFTGQCLQLGRMGFAMVEEISETNGVSLIWLHG' A
#
# COMPACT_ATOMS: atom_id res chain seq x y z
N LYS A 1 1.74 -28.71 22.75
CA LYS A 1 1.42 -27.26 22.89
C LYS A 1 0.46 -26.91 21.77
N GLU A 2 -0.85 -26.94 22.03
CA GLU A 2 -1.85 -26.56 21.02
C GLU A 2 -1.64 -25.10 20.63
N LYS A 3 -1.69 -24.81 19.33
CA LYS A 3 -1.78 -23.44 18.83
C LYS A 3 -3.18 -22.94 19.20
N SER A 4 -3.28 -21.90 20.02
CA SER A 4 -4.53 -21.14 20.21
C SER A 4 -4.98 -20.60 18.85
N GLY A 5 -6.01 -21.20 18.24
CA GLY A 5 -6.32 -21.11 16.81
C GLY A 5 -6.85 -19.77 16.28
N ASN A 6 -6.91 -18.71 17.09
CA ASN A 6 -7.50 -17.41 16.72
C ASN A 6 -6.51 -16.25 16.89
N LEU A 7 -5.31 -16.37 16.31
CA LEU A 7 -4.40 -15.23 16.25
C LEU A 7 -4.81 -14.30 15.10
N PRO A 8 -5.01 -12.99 15.33
CA PRO A 8 -5.28 -12.04 14.26
C PRO A 8 -4.14 -12.03 13.23
N ILE A 9 -4.50 -11.97 11.95
CA ILE A 9 -3.54 -11.83 10.85
C ILE A 9 -3.37 -10.34 10.55
N ILE A 10 -2.12 -9.88 10.49
CA ILE A 10 -1.74 -8.52 10.09
C ILE A 10 -0.98 -8.57 8.76
N HIS A 11 -1.06 -7.49 7.99
CA HIS A 11 -0.12 -7.27 6.89
C HIS A 11 1.18 -6.70 7.45
N TRP A 12 2.27 -6.90 6.72
CA TRP A 12 3.60 -6.39 7.04
C TRP A 12 4.45 -6.36 5.78
N VAL A 13 5.48 -5.52 5.77
CA VAL A 13 6.55 -5.54 4.76
C VAL A 13 7.89 -5.59 5.48
N SER A 14 8.89 -6.18 4.83
CA SER A 14 10.26 -6.20 5.37
C SER A 14 10.90 -4.83 5.21
N SER A 15 11.49 -4.28 6.27
CA SER A 15 12.25 -3.02 6.20
C SER A 15 13.48 -3.09 5.28
N LYS A 16 13.90 -4.30 4.88
CA LYS A 16 14.99 -4.52 3.90
C LYS A 16 14.49 -4.67 2.46
N ASN A 17 13.19 -4.88 2.27
CA ASN A 17 12.58 -5.10 0.95
C ASN A 17 11.28 -4.31 0.84
N SER A 18 11.39 -3.01 1.08
CA SER A 18 10.30 -2.07 1.04
C SER A 18 10.69 -0.82 0.28
N THR A 19 9.68 -0.14 -0.23
CA THR A 19 9.79 1.06 -1.04
C THR A 19 8.91 2.14 -0.43
N GLU A 20 9.43 3.36 -0.32
CA GLU A 20 8.67 4.52 0.20
C GLU A 20 7.44 4.78 -0.66
N ALA A 21 6.31 5.02 -0.02
CA ALA A 21 5.05 5.20 -0.71
C ALA A 21 4.18 6.28 -0.05
N ARG A 22 3.45 7.00 -0.90
CA ARG A 22 2.44 7.97 -0.50
C ARG A 22 1.10 7.57 -1.08
N MET A 23 0.09 7.46 -0.23
CA MET A 23 -1.28 7.15 -0.62
C MET A 23 -2.14 8.42 -0.59
N ILE A 24 -2.72 8.75 -1.73
CA ILE A 24 -3.79 9.75 -1.88
C ILE A 24 -5.11 9.07 -1.54
N VAL A 25 -5.81 9.56 -0.51
CA VAL A 25 -7.07 9.00 -0.03
C VAL A 25 -8.19 10.03 -0.23
N PRO A 26 -9.05 9.87 -1.24
CA PRO A 26 -10.21 10.75 -1.42
C PRO A 26 -11.20 10.57 -0.25
N ARG A 27 -11.64 11.67 0.37
CA ARG A 27 -12.68 11.69 1.40
C ARG A 27 -13.73 12.74 1.08
N ASP A 28 -14.88 12.34 0.56
CA ASP A 28 -15.98 13.23 0.22
C ASP A 28 -15.53 14.48 -0.57
N SER A 29 -15.31 15.61 0.12
CA SER A 29 -14.88 16.89 -0.47
C SER A 29 -13.40 17.24 -0.24
N GLU A 30 -12.62 16.33 0.33
CA GLU A 30 -11.23 16.53 0.74
C GLU A 30 -10.31 15.40 0.19
N ILE A 31 -9.02 15.67 0.18
CA ILE A 31 -7.98 14.70 -0.17
C ILE A 31 -7.03 14.58 1.02
N ASP A 32 -6.96 13.37 1.58
CA ASP A 32 -5.99 13.01 2.60
C ASP A 32 -4.76 12.37 1.97
N TYR A 33 -3.65 12.41 2.71
CA TYR A 33 -2.40 11.75 2.35
C TYR A 33 -1.95 10.84 3.49
N ALA A 34 -1.55 9.60 3.17
CA ALA A 34 -0.91 8.70 4.10
C ALA A 34 0.48 8.32 3.59
N GLU A 35 1.51 8.64 4.36
CA GLU A 35 2.89 8.21 4.11
C GLU A 35 3.11 6.80 4.68
N GLY A 36 3.90 6.00 3.98
CA GLY A 36 4.22 4.65 4.42
C GLY A 36 5.16 3.94 3.46
N VAL A 37 5.10 2.61 3.47
CA VAL A 37 5.94 1.75 2.62
C VAL A 37 5.11 0.64 2.00
N ILE A 38 5.50 0.22 0.79
CA ILE A 38 4.97 -0.98 0.13
C ILE A 38 6.08 -1.98 -0.12
N GLU A 39 5.71 -3.21 -0.50
CA GLU A 39 6.70 -4.22 -0.89
C GLU A 39 7.46 -3.75 -2.13
N ASN A 40 8.78 -3.96 -2.14
CA ASN A 40 9.61 -3.62 -3.30
C ASN A 40 9.43 -4.68 -4.39
N ILE A 41 8.41 -4.49 -5.23
CA ILE A 41 8.04 -5.34 -6.36
C ILE A 41 8.04 -4.52 -7.66
N GLU A 42 8.07 -5.21 -8.80
CA GLU A 42 7.90 -4.57 -10.09
C GLU A 42 6.46 -4.05 -10.25
N ILE A 43 6.35 -2.74 -10.50
CA ILE A 43 5.08 -2.05 -10.70
C ILE A 43 5.17 -1.06 -11.85
N PHE A 44 4.01 -0.68 -12.39
CA PHE A 44 3.91 0.28 -13.49
C PHE A 44 2.85 1.33 -13.20
N THR A 45 3.05 2.56 -13.67
CA THR A 45 2.01 3.61 -13.64
C THR A 45 0.72 3.12 -14.30
N GLY A 46 -0.41 3.37 -13.64
CA GLY A 46 -1.75 2.90 -14.04
C GLY A 46 -2.10 1.48 -13.56
N GLN A 47 -1.17 0.76 -12.94
CA GLN A 47 -1.45 -0.58 -12.41
C GLN A 47 -2.34 -0.51 -11.17
N CYS A 48 -3.37 -1.37 -11.11
CA CYS A 48 -4.17 -1.57 -9.91
C CYS A 48 -3.55 -2.67 -9.03
N LEU A 49 -3.33 -2.37 -7.76
CA LEU A 49 -2.73 -3.23 -6.75
C LEU A 49 -3.77 -3.60 -5.69
N GLN A 50 -3.81 -4.87 -5.29
CA GLN A 50 -4.52 -5.31 -4.10
C GLN A 50 -3.58 -5.25 -2.89
N LEU A 51 -3.84 -4.34 -1.97
CA LEU A 51 -3.09 -4.17 -0.74
C LEU A 51 -3.65 -5.08 0.35
N GLY A 52 -2.78 -5.91 0.93
CA GLY A 52 -3.15 -6.94 1.90
C GLY A 52 -4.00 -6.39 3.05
N ARG A 53 -5.28 -6.78 3.08
CA ARG A 53 -6.25 -6.37 4.12
C ARG A 53 -6.50 -4.84 4.20
N MET A 54 -6.10 -4.07 3.19
CA MET A 54 -6.31 -2.62 3.11
C MET A 54 -7.26 -2.21 1.97
N GLY A 55 -7.35 -3.02 0.91
CA GLY A 55 -8.18 -2.72 -0.26
C GLY A 55 -7.39 -2.68 -1.55
N PHE A 56 -7.81 -1.81 -2.47
CA PHE A 56 -7.21 -1.61 -3.78
C PHE A 56 -6.71 -0.18 -3.95
N ALA A 57 -5.59 -0.04 -4.65
CA ALA A 57 -5.03 1.25 -5.00
C ALA A 57 -4.45 1.22 -6.42
N MET A 58 -4.46 2.35 -7.12
CA MET A 58 -3.82 2.49 -8.43
C MET A 58 -2.48 3.20 -8.30
N VAL A 59 -1.45 2.71 -8.99
CA VAL A 59 -0.15 3.40 -9.13
C VAL A 59 -0.35 4.65 -9.97
N GLU A 60 -0.16 5.81 -9.36
CA GLU A 60 -0.31 7.11 -10.02
C GLU A 60 1.03 7.59 -10.58
N GLU A 61 2.10 7.46 -9.80
CA GLU A 61 3.46 7.85 -10.19
C GLU A 61 4.49 6.93 -9.56
N ILE A 62 5.59 6.70 -10.28
CA ILE A 62 6.81 6.07 -9.77
C ILE A 62 7.93 7.10 -9.96
N SER A 63 8.47 7.62 -8.86
CA SER A 63 9.47 8.67 -8.90
C SER A 63 10.86 8.15 -9.28
N GLU A 64 11.73 9.05 -9.73
CA GLU A 64 13.13 8.74 -10.04
C GLU A 64 13.94 8.23 -8.83
N THR A 65 13.46 8.51 -7.60
CA THR A 65 14.07 8.03 -6.36
C THR A 65 13.41 6.76 -5.81
N ASN A 66 12.70 6.02 -6.67
CA ASN A 66 11.87 4.85 -6.32
C ASN A 66 10.76 5.15 -5.30
N GLY A 67 10.26 6.38 -5.18
CA GLY A 67 9.05 6.64 -4.39
C GLY A 67 7.80 6.27 -5.19
N VAL A 68 6.77 5.73 -4.54
CA VAL A 68 5.53 5.33 -5.23
C VAL A 68 4.35 6.16 -4.75
N SER A 69 3.69 6.84 -5.68
CA SER A 69 2.42 7.52 -5.41
C SER A 69 1.26 6.60 -5.79
N LEU A 70 0.28 6.48 -4.90
CA LEU A 70 -0.87 5.61 -5.05
C LEU A 70 -2.17 6.41 -4.87
N ILE A 71 -3.21 6.08 -5.63
CA ILE A 71 -4.58 6.56 -5.39
C ILE A 71 -5.40 5.40 -4.79
N TRP A 72 -5.93 5.59 -3.58
CA TRP A 72 -6.82 4.62 -2.94
C TRP A 72 -8.16 4.54 -3.70
N LEU A 73 -8.62 3.32 -3.98
CA LEU A 73 -9.85 3.07 -4.72
C LEU A 73 -11.01 2.68 -3.80
N HIS A 74 -10.87 1.56 -3.10
CA HIS A 74 -11.85 1.03 -2.15
C HIS A 74 -11.24 -0.12 -1.32
N GLY A 75 -11.88 -0.51 -0.22
CA GLY A 75 -11.40 -1.57 0.67
C GLY A 75 -12.32 -1.81 1.86
#